data_AF-A0A4Q1KR85-F1
#
_entry.id   AF-A0A4Q1KR85-F1
#
_cell.length_a   1.000
_cell.length_b   1.000
_cell.length_c   1.000
_cell.angle_alpha   90.00
_cell.angle_beta   90.00
_cell.angle_gamma   90.00
#
_symmetry.space_group_name_H-M   'P 1'
#
loop_
_entity.id
_entity.type
_entity.pdbx_description
1 polymer ?
#
loop_
_entity_poly.entity_id
_entity_poly.type
_entity_poly.pdbx_seq_one_letter_code
_entity_poly.pdbx_strand_id
1 'polypeptide(L)'
;MILAQRNVLGGPDRDVGAVVRLRRALQAECAPLDVPGLDELDVVLALGGSVTPSAGPAGVRNVRFSRSRRRITATVVVPAHELDATTPELDALLPHLAELAATVAARCAPDAPDAVRSALAGAFERAVATATRA
;
A
#
# COMPACT_ATOMS: atom_id res chain seq x y z
N MET A 1 -16.29 -8.15 10.77
CA MET A 1 -15.47 -6.92 10.92
C MET A 1 -15.65 -6.09 9.67
N ILE A 2 -16.25 -4.89 9.76
CA ILE A 2 -16.52 -4.04 8.60
C ILE A 2 -15.23 -3.30 8.26
N LEU A 3 -14.51 -3.79 7.24
CA LEU A 3 -13.35 -3.14 6.64
C LEU A 3 -13.85 -1.97 5.80
N ALA A 4 -13.58 -0.74 6.24
CA ALA A 4 -13.93 0.46 5.49
C ALA A 4 -12.99 0.59 4.27
N GLN A 5 -13.38 -0.06 3.17
CA GLN A 5 -12.69 -0.02 1.89
C GLN A 5 -13.04 1.26 1.14
N ARG A 6 -12.05 2.12 0.88
CA ARG A 6 -12.20 3.28 0.00
C ARG A 6 -11.02 3.35 -0.95
N ASN A 7 -11.23 3.00 -2.21
CA ASN A 7 -10.33 3.42 -3.27
C ASN A 7 -10.74 4.82 -3.73
N VAL A 8 -9.77 5.72 -3.82
CA VAL A 8 -9.96 7.00 -4.50
C VAL A 8 -9.16 6.91 -5.80
N LEU A 9 -9.88 6.71 -6.90
CA LEU A 9 -9.30 6.60 -8.24
C LEU A 9 -9.61 7.87 -8.99
N GLY A 10 -8.56 8.51 -9.49
CA GLY A 10 -8.69 9.84 -10.04
C GLY A 10 -9.02 9.93 -11.52
N GLY A 11 -9.33 8.88 -12.28
CA GLY A 11 -9.75 9.10 -13.67
C GLY A 11 -9.89 7.84 -14.53
N PRO A 12 -10.48 7.99 -15.74
CA PRO A 12 -10.73 6.90 -16.68
C PRO A 12 -9.50 6.40 -17.45
N ASP A 13 -8.41 7.20 -17.48
CA ASP A 13 -7.18 6.88 -18.23
C ASP A 13 -6.26 5.86 -17.53
N ARG A 14 -6.72 5.27 -16.43
CA ARG A 14 -5.94 4.39 -15.57
C ARG A 14 -6.38 2.94 -15.75
N ASP A 15 -5.46 1.99 -15.64
CA ASP A 15 -5.82 0.57 -15.59
C ASP A 15 -6.43 0.26 -14.21
N VAL A 16 -7.70 0.64 -14.06
CA VAL A 16 -8.51 0.37 -12.87
C VAL A 16 -8.48 -1.12 -12.50
N GLY A 17 -8.33 -2.00 -13.50
CA GLY A 17 -8.17 -3.44 -13.29
C GLY A 17 -6.90 -3.77 -12.51
N ALA A 18 -5.74 -3.28 -12.96
CA ALA A 18 -4.45 -3.53 -12.32
C ALA A 18 -4.43 -3.02 -10.87
N VAL A 19 -4.97 -1.83 -10.62
CA VAL A 19 -5.02 -1.23 -9.28
C VAL A 19 -5.93 -2.03 -8.34
N VAL A 20 -7.09 -2.47 -8.84
CA VAL A 20 -8.02 -3.30 -8.05
C VAL A 20 -7.42 -4.67 -7.76
N ARG A 21 -6.70 -5.27 -8.73
CA ARG A 21 -5.96 -6.53 -8.54
C ARG A 21 -4.86 -6.38 -7.49
N LEU A 22 -4.03 -5.34 -7.59
CA LEU A 22 -2.99 -5.06 -6.59
C LEU A 22 -3.58 -4.87 -5.20
N ARG A 23 -4.65 -4.08 -5.05
CA ARG A 23 -5.30 -3.91 -3.74
C ARG A 23 -5.74 -5.25 -3.15
N ARG A 24 -6.38 -6.11 -3.94
CA ARG A 24 -6.82 -7.43 -3.48
C ARG A 24 -5.64 -8.30 -3.08
N ALA A 25 -4.56 -8.27 -3.87
CA ALA A 25 -3.35 -9.03 -3.58
C ALA A 25 -2.65 -8.53 -2.31
N LEU A 26 -2.51 -7.21 -2.14
CA LEU A 26 -1.99 -6.60 -0.90
C LEU A 26 -2.82 -7.01 0.31
N GLN A 27 -4.16 -7.01 0.18
CA GLN A 27 -5.02 -7.42 1.28
C GLN A 27 -4.83 -8.90 1.64
N ALA A 28 -4.66 -9.79 0.65
CA ALA A 28 -4.44 -11.20 0.89
C ALA A 28 -3.07 -11.46 1.55
N GLU A 29 -2.02 -10.78 1.06
CA GLU A 29 -0.64 -10.96 1.53
C GLU A 29 -0.35 -10.26 2.86
N CYS A 30 -1.08 -9.19 3.19
CA CYS A 30 -0.90 -8.41 4.41
C CYS A 30 -1.91 -8.73 5.53
N ALA A 31 -2.86 -9.64 5.29
CA ALA A 31 -3.84 -10.07 6.31
C ALA A 31 -3.25 -11.08 7.34
N PRO A 32 -2.35 -12.01 6.96
CA PRO A 32 -1.60 -12.81 7.92
C PRO A 32 -0.13 -12.37 7.92
N LEU A 33 0.18 -11.24 8.56
CA LEU A 33 1.58 -10.85 8.74
C LEU A 33 2.18 -11.65 9.89
N ASP A 34 3.13 -12.54 9.59
CA ASP A 34 3.92 -13.24 10.60
C ASP A 34 5.03 -12.31 11.14
N VAL A 35 4.60 -11.19 11.71
CA VAL A 35 5.47 -10.15 12.26
C VAL A 35 5.16 -9.97 13.75
N PRO A 36 6.14 -10.16 14.65
CA PRO A 36 5.93 -9.92 16.07
C PRO A 36 5.41 -8.51 16.35
N GLY A 37 4.19 -8.41 16.89
CA GLY A 37 3.56 -7.13 17.25
C GLY A 37 2.67 -6.49 16.18
N LEU A 38 2.54 -7.12 15.01
CA LEU A 38 1.68 -6.70 13.92
C LEU A 38 0.93 -7.90 13.33
N ASP A 39 -0.38 -7.98 13.58
CA ASP A 39 -1.24 -9.04 13.06
C ASP A 39 -1.80 -8.66 11.67
N GLU A 40 -2.16 -7.38 11.46
CA GLU A 40 -2.79 -6.91 10.22
C GLU A 40 -2.21 -5.59 9.71
N LEU A 41 -1.97 -5.48 8.40
CA LEU A 41 -1.70 -4.21 7.71
C LEU A 41 -2.80 -3.91 6.69
N ASP A 42 -3.51 -2.81 6.91
CA ASP A 42 -4.58 -2.32 6.05
C ASP A 42 -4.11 -1.11 5.25
N VAL A 43 -4.03 -1.26 3.93
CA VAL A 43 -3.49 -0.26 3.00
C VAL A 43 -4.61 0.29 2.12
N VAL A 44 -4.78 1.60 2.19
CA VAL A 44 -5.65 2.36 1.29
C VAL A 44 -4.81 2.95 0.16
N LEU A 45 -5.15 2.66 -1.09
CA LEU A 45 -4.48 3.24 -2.26
C LEU A 45 -5.31 4.42 -2.79
N ALA A 46 -4.68 5.59 -2.91
CA ALA A 46 -5.23 6.79 -3.51
C ALA A 46 -4.37 7.19 -4.71
N LEU A 47 -4.86 6.89 -5.91
CA LEU A 47 -4.13 7.15 -7.16
C LEU A 47 -4.76 8.35 -7.87
N GLY A 48 -3.95 9.36 -8.14
CA GLY A 48 -4.35 10.53 -8.90
C GLY A 48 -4.62 10.18 -10.36
N GLY A 49 -5.60 10.85 -10.94
CA GLY A 49 -5.91 10.76 -12.37
C GLY A 49 -6.47 12.07 -12.91
N SER A 50 -6.91 12.04 -14.16
CA SER A 50 -7.37 13.21 -14.92
C SER A 50 -8.62 13.91 -14.36
N VAL A 51 -9.44 13.22 -13.55
CA VAL A 51 -10.70 13.70 -12.95
C VAL A 51 -10.55 14.09 -11.49
N THR A 52 -9.77 13.34 -10.71
CA THR A 52 -9.38 13.66 -9.35
C THR A 52 -7.86 13.63 -9.29
N PRO A 53 -7.18 14.78 -9.50
CA PRO A 53 -5.79 14.87 -9.09
C PRO A 53 -5.78 14.51 -7.60
N SER A 54 -5.02 13.49 -7.20
CA SER A 54 -4.95 13.16 -5.78
C SER A 54 -4.48 14.41 -5.05
N ALA A 55 -5.35 15.02 -4.25
CA ALA A 55 -5.09 16.30 -3.64
C ALA A 55 -4.06 16.09 -2.52
N GLY A 56 -2.78 16.29 -2.83
CA GLY A 56 -1.71 16.27 -1.84
C GLY A 56 -0.38 15.77 -2.39
N PRO A 57 0.71 15.93 -1.60
CA PRO A 57 2.01 15.39 -1.97
C PRO A 57 1.96 13.85 -1.92
N ALA A 58 2.72 13.21 -2.79
CA ALA A 58 2.89 11.76 -2.81
C ALA A 58 3.39 11.21 -1.46
N GLY A 59 3.25 9.90 -1.28
CA GLY A 59 3.82 9.17 -0.15
C GLY A 59 2.80 8.62 0.83
N VAL A 60 3.31 8.21 1.98
CA VAL A 60 2.56 7.49 3.01
C VAL A 60 1.90 8.45 4.00
N ARG A 61 0.58 8.34 4.17
CA ARG A 61 -0.24 9.23 5.01
C ARG A 61 -1.17 8.47 5.94
N ASN A 62 -1.71 9.19 6.92
CA ASN A 62 -2.69 8.68 7.88
C ASN A 62 -2.29 7.38 8.59
N VAL A 63 -0.98 7.17 8.78
CA VAL A 63 -0.48 5.95 9.45
C VAL A 63 -0.97 5.94 10.89
N ARG A 64 -1.82 4.97 11.20
CA ARG A 64 -2.40 4.77 12.52
C ARG A 64 -2.11 3.36 13.00
N PHE A 65 -1.48 3.24 14.15
CA PHE A 65 -1.27 1.96 14.81
C PHE A 65 -2.26 1.78 15.96
N SER A 66 -2.96 0.65 15.96
CA SER A 66 -3.80 0.21 17.06
C SER A 66 -3.10 -0.92 17.79
N ARG A 67 -2.52 -0.63 18.96
CA ARG A 67 -1.85 -1.64 19.79
C ARG A 67 -2.79 -2.76 20.24
N SER A 68 -4.02 -2.42 20.62
CA SER A 68 -5.01 -3.40 21.10
C SER A 68 -5.49 -4.36 20.02
N ARG A 69 -5.42 -3.95 18.74
CA ARG A 69 -5.76 -4.78 17.58
C ARG A 69 -4.53 -5.25 16.80
N ARG A 70 -3.32 -4.93 17.28
CA ARG A 70 -2.03 -5.14 16.59
C ARG A 70 -2.11 -4.84 15.09
N ARG A 71 -2.73 -3.72 14.74
CA ARG A 71 -3.07 -3.38 13.36
C ARG A 71 -2.54 -2.03 12.98
N ILE A 72 -1.98 -1.93 11.78
CA ILE A 72 -1.71 -0.65 11.12
C ILE A 72 -2.74 -0.38 10.02
N THR A 73 -3.20 0.85 9.97
CA THR A 73 -3.88 1.40 8.79
C THR A 73 -3.02 2.51 8.20
N ALA A 74 -2.82 2.51 6.89
CA ALA A 74 -2.09 3.55 6.18
C ALA A 74 -2.75 3.87 4.85
N THR A 75 -2.53 5.09 4.37
CA THR A 75 -2.93 5.53 3.03
C THR A 75 -1.69 5.79 2.21
N VAL A 76 -1.58 5.18 1.03
CA VAL A 76 -0.54 5.48 0.05
C VAL A 76 -1.15 6.35 -1.03
N VAL A 77 -0.58 7.55 -1.22
CA VAL A 77 -1.02 8.51 -2.22
C VAL A 77 0.01 8.57 -3.34
N VAL A 78 -0.41 8.30 -4.57
CA VAL A 78 0.44 8.49 -5.76
C VAL A 78 -0.23 9.45 -6.72
N PRO A 79 0.34 10.64 -6.96
CA PRO A 79 -0.25 11.64 -7.81
C PRO A 79 -0.14 11.31 -9.30
N ALA A 80 -1.04 11.90 -10.08
CA ALA A 80 -1.18 11.61 -11.50
C ALA A 80 0.10 11.87 -12.31
N HIS A 81 0.96 12.80 -11.86
CA HIS A 81 2.20 13.15 -12.53
C HIS A 81 3.36 12.16 -12.25
N GLU A 82 3.28 11.37 -11.16
CA GLU A 82 4.21 10.26 -10.91
C GLU A 82 3.79 8.99 -11.66
N LEU A 83 2.50 8.91 -12.00
CA LEU A 83 1.92 7.89 -12.86
C LEU A 83 2.05 8.35 -14.32
N ASP A 84 3.29 8.51 -14.79
CA ASP A 84 3.58 8.88 -16.18
C ASP A 84 3.12 7.77 -17.15
N ALA A 85 2.82 8.11 -18.40
CA ALA A 85 2.28 7.16 -19.40
C ALA A 85 3.27 6.04 -19.77
N THR A 86 4.56 6.22 -19.45
CA THR A 86 5.66 5.30 -19.72
C THR A 86 6.00 4.37 -18.56
N THR A 87 5.55 4.68 -17.35
CA THR A 87 5.83 3.85 -16.16
C THR A 87 4.57 3.07 -15.79
N PRO A 88 4.60 1.73 -15.76
CA PRO A 88 3.49 0.94 -15.25
C PRO A 88 3.07 1.42 -13.86
N GLU A 89 1.77 1.54 -13.63
CA GLU A 89 1.22 2.08 -12.36
C GLU A 89 1.74 1.32 -11.12
N LEU A 90 2.04 0.03 -11.29
CA LEU A 90 2.61 -0.83 -10.26
C LEU A 90 4.06 -0.44 -9.90
N ASP A 91 4.87 -0.07 -10.89
CA ASP A 91 6.27 0.30 -10.69
C ASP A 91 6.37 1.65 -9.97
N ALA A 92 5.48 2.59 -10.31
CA ALA A 92 5.36 3.88 -9.61
C ALA A 92 4.95 3.73 -8.13
N LEU A 93 4.31 2.61 -7.76
CA LEU A 93 3.89 2.32 -6.39
C LEU A 93 5.02 1.72 -5.53
N LEU A 94 6.00 1.06 -6.12
CA LEU A 94 7.06 0.35 -5.38
C LEU A 94 7.82 1.23 -4.38
N PRO A 95 8.26 2.47 -4.73
CA PRO A 95 8.97 3.34 -3.79
C PRO A 95 8.10 3.70 -2.57
N HIS A 96 6.81 3.93 -2.79
CA HIS A 96 5.86 4.31 -1.74
C HIS A 96 5.51 3.12 -0.83
N LEU A 97 5.48 1.91 -1.37
CA LEU A 97 5.35 0.68 -0.57
C LEU A 97 6.61 0.45 0.28
N ALA A 98 7.80 0.71 -0.24
CA ALA A 98 9.03 0.63 0.53
C ALA A 98 9.06 1.66 1.68
N GLU A 99 8.61 2.89 1.43
CA GLU A 99 8.44 3.91 2.48
C GLU A 99 7.44 3.46 3.56
N LEU A 100 6.34 2.82 3.15
CA LEU A 100 5.35 2.26 4.07
C LEU A 100 5.98 1.18 4.96
N ALA A 101 6.74 0.25 4.40
CA ALA A 101 7.44 -0.78 5.15
C ALA A 101 8.39 -0.17 6.20
N ALA A 102 9.17 0.85 5.81
CA ALA A 102 10.06 1.55 6.74
C ALA A 102 9.28 2.23 7.88
N THR A 103 8.15 2.87 7.56
CA THR A 103 7.31 3.54 8.55
C THR A 103 6.65 2.55 9.52
N VAL A 104 6.18 1.41 9.00
CA VAL A 104 5.60 0.33 9.81
C VAL A 104 6.64 -0.27 10.74
N ALA A 105 7.83 -0.58 10.22
CA ALA A 105 8.94 -1.12 11.00
C ALA A 105 9.33 -0.21 12.16
N ALA A 106 9.49 1.09 11.90
CA ALA A 106 9.83 2.08 12.93
C ALA A 106 8.77 2.20 14.04
N ARG A 107 7.49 1.88 13.76
CA ARG A 107 6.38 2.03 14.72
C ARG A 107 5.98 0.74 15.44
N CYS A 108 6.11 -0.42 14.79
CA CYS A 108 5.66 -1.70 15.36
C CYS A 108 6.76 -2.46 16.07
N ALA A 109 7.97 -2.44 15.52
CA ALA A 109 9.09 -3.24 16.02
C ALA A 109 10.38 -2.42 15.98
N PRO A 110 10.53 -1.41 16.87
CA PRO A 110 11.74 -0.61 16.95
C PRO A 110 12.99 -1.46 17.25
N ASP A 111 12.81 -2.62 17.88
CA ASP A 111 13.89 -3.55 18.25
C ASP A 111 14.29 -4.50 17.11
N ALA A 112 13.45 -4.65 16.07
CA ALA A 112 13.71 -5.52 14.91
C ALA A 112 13.18 -4.93 13.58
N PRO A 113 13.54 -3.70 13.21
CA PRO A 113 12.96 -3.01 12.07
C PRO A 113 13.34 -3.64 10.71
N ASP A 114 14.47 -4.34 10.63
CA ASP A 114 14.89 -5.04 9.41
C ASP A 114 14.02 -6.27 9.11
N ALA A 115 13.64 -7.03 10.14
CA ALA A 115 12.77 -8.20 9.98
C ALA A 115 11.39 -7.79 9.44
N VAL A 116 10.82 -6.71 9.98
CA VAL A 116 9.53 -6.16 9.52
C VAL A 116 9.63 -5.64 8.08
N ARG A 117 10.70 -4.91 7.76
CA ARG A 117 10.92 -4.42 6.39
C ARG A 117 11.04 -5.56 5.39
N SER A 118 11.81 -6.61 5.72
CA SER A 118 11.99 -7.79 4.87
C SER A 118 10.68 -8.55 4.65
N ALA A 119 9.91 -8.79 5.73
CA ALA A 119 8.61 -9.46 5.64
C ALA A 119 7.61 -8.69 4.77
N LEU A 120 7.54 -7.37 4.95
CA LEU A 120 6.66 -6.51 4.16
C LEU A 120 7.12 -6.38 2.71
N ALA A 121 8.42 -6.26 2.45
CA ALA A 121 8.96 -6.25 1.09
C ALA A 121 8.57 -7.53 0.34
N GLY A 122 8.74 -8.70 0.96
CA GLY A 122 8.32 -9.98 0.36
C GLY A 122 6.81 -10.06 0.13
N ALA A 123 5.99 -9.55 1.04
CA ALA A 123 4.54 -9.47 0.86
C ALA A 123 4.14 -8.55 -0.31
N PHE A 124 4.80 -7.40 -0.43
CA PHE A 124 4.56 -6.45 -1.52
C PHE A 124 5.00 -6.99 -2.88
N GLU A 125 6.15 -7.66 -2.95
CA GLU A 125 6.62 -8.33 -4.18
C GLU A 125 5.63 -9.41 -4.66
N ARG A 126 5.12 -10.25 -3.74
CA ARG A 126 4.11 -11.26 -4.07
C ARG A 126 2.80 -10.63 -4.51
N ALA A 127 2.38 -9.54 -3.85
CA ALA A 127 1.17 -8.82 -4.21
C ALA A 127 1.27 -8.21 -5.62
N VAL A 128 2.41 -7.59 -5.94
CA VAL A 128 2.68 -7.03 -7.28
C VAL A 128 2.73 -8.14 -8.32
N ALA A 129 3.49 -9.22 -8.08
CA ALA A 129 3.55 -10.36 -8.99
C ALA A 129 2.18 -11.00 -9.27
N THR A 130 1.31 -11.05 -8.26
CA THR A 130 -0.07 -11.53 -8.41
C THR A 130 -0.92 -10.58 -9.25
N ALA A 131 -0.76 -9.27 -9.05
CA ALA A 131 -1.51 -8.25 -9.79
C ALA A 131 -1.15 -8.19 -11.28
N THR A 132 0.11 -8.47 -11.62
CA THR A 132 0.63 -8.45 -13.00
C THR A 132 0.30 -9.72 -13.80
N ARG A 133 0.02 -10.85 -13.13
CA ARG A 133 -0.28 -12.14 -13.79
C ARG A 133 -1.75 -12.35 -14.15
N ALA A 134 -2.65 -11.48 -13.69
CA ALA A 134 -4.11 -11.62 -13.79
C ALA A 134 -4.73 -10.55 -14.70
#